data_AF-A0A4R7T6E7-F1
#
_entry.id   AF-A0A4R7T6E7-F1
#
_cell.length_a   1.000
_cell.length_b   1.000
_cell.length_c   1.000
_cell.angle_alpha   90.00
_cell.angle_beta   90.00
_cell.angle_gamma   90.00
#
_symmetry.space_group_name_H-M   'P 1'
#
loop_
_entity.id
_entity.type
_entity.pdbx_description
1 polymer ?
#
loop_
_entity_poly.entity_id
_entity_poly.type
_entity_poly.pdbx_seq_one_letter_code
_entity_poly.pdbx_strand_id
1 'polypeptide(L)'
;MGVLRGYADLVNERRSTDDEAVPVGGKVIAGEREPSRKAFYGIAEIAEALGLNRQLVTAWRRRRSHGMPEPDAELSSGPIWRGETVEPWIDLVRDRREDEDGRPLSPEVALRAGRRMLRIAALLLEQPIRMRLLSQALAEARELLPLVESAADDPLSKAVRQLLSPLRGTDDQPGDLKAFRQEVLSEVAQLEPIVRRAAESLPHPESAG
;
A
#
# COMPACT_ATOMS: atom_id res chain seq x y z
N MET A 1 27.74 59.80 -0.95
CA MET A 1 28.73 60.73 -0.36
C MET A 1 28.29 61.03 1.08
N GLY A 2 29.10 60.59 2.08
CA GLY A 2 29.11 61.01 3.51
C GLY A 2 27.81 60.85 4.31
N VAL A 3 27.60 59.86 5.19
CA VAL A 3 28.27 59.50 6.48
C VAL A 3 28.19 60.61 7.54
N LEU A 4 27.52 60.30 8.67
CA LEU A 4 27.90 60.45 10.10
C LEU A 4 26.66 59.99 10.94
N ARG A 5 26.62 58.83 11.62
CA ARG A 5 27.29 58.45 12.90
C ARG A 5 26.94 59.47 14.00
N GLY A 6 26.34 59.18 15.16
CA GLY A 6 26.02 57.99 15.93
C GLY A 6 25.94 58.43 17.41
N TYR A 7 25.13 57.77 18.24
CA TYR A 7 25.21 57.72 19.73
C TYR A 7 24.22 56.60 20.13
N ALA A 8 24.62 55.35 20.35
CA ALA A 8 25.46 54.78 21.41
C ALA A 8 24.77 54.77 22.79
N ASP A 9 24.44 53.54 23.19
CA ASP A 9 24.64 52.91 24.50
C ASP A 9 23.68 53.17 25.67
N LEU A 10 23.01 52.08 26.04
CA LEU A 10 23.01 51.39 27.34
C LEU A 10 22.27 50.04 27.10
N VAL A 11 22.89 48.90 26.78
CA VAL A 11 23.91 48.11 27.52
C VAL A 11 23.51 47.94 28.99
N ASN A 12 22.94 46.79 29.36
CA ASN A 12 23.69 45.60 29.82
C ASN A 12 22.80 44.69 30.69
N GLU A 13 22.72 43.40 30.34
CA GLU A 13 23.27 42.26 31.10
C GLU A 13 22.47 41.87 32.36
N ARG A 14 22.17 40.60 32.63
CA ARG A 14 23.06 39.43 32.54
C ARG A 14 22.27 38.17 32.91
N ARG A 15 22.64 37.05 32.25
CA ARG A 15 22.86 35.68 32.81
C ARG A 15 21.64 34.96 33.43
N SER A 16 21.54 33.63 33.43
CA SER A 16 22.39 32.50 33.06
C SER A 16 21.52 31.26 33.26
N THR A 17 21.79 30.20 32.50
CA THR A 17 21.56 28.78 32.84
C THR A 17 20.14 28.39 33.24
N ASP A 18 19.43 27.70 32.34
CA ASP A 18 19.25 26.27 32.57
C ASP A 18 19.03 25.51 31.26
N ASP A 19 19.70 24.38 31.24
CA ASP A 19 19.85 23.37 30.22
C ASP A 19 18.59 22.47 30.30
N GLU A 20 17.51 22.84 29.59
CA GLU A 20 16.30 22.01 29.52
C GLU A 20 16.31 21.22 28.22
N ALA A 21 16.93 20.04 28.32
CA ALA A 21 16.88 18.98 27.32
C ALA A 21 15.43 18.75 26.88
N VAL A 22 15.13 19.07 25.61
CA VAL A 22 13.88 18.69 24.95
C VAL A 22 13.79 17.15 24.98
N PRO A 23 12.86 16.55 25.75
CA PRO A 23 12.69 15.12 25.69
C PRO A 23 12.04 14.82 24.34
N VAL A 24 12.77 14.08 23.51
CA VAL A 24 12.25 13.34 22.36
C VAL A 24 11.28 12.28 22.90
N GLY A 25 10.09 12.73 23.29
CA GLY A 25 8.94 11.94 23.68
C GLY A 25 7.98 11.85 22.48
N GLY A 26 7.48 10.70 22.08
CA GLY A 26 7.71 9.35 22.56
C GLY A 26 7.55 8.41 21.38
N LYS A 27 8.28 7.31 21.45
CA LYS A 27 7.96 6.08 20.72
C LYS A 27 6.47 5.82 20.97
N VAL A 28 5.63 6.04 19.97
CA VAL A 28 4.25 5.57 19.98
C VAL A 28 4.38 4.06 20.02
N ILE A 29 4.31 3.53 21.23
CA ILE A 29 4.05 2.12 21.45
C ILE A 29 2.69 1.96 20.79
N ALA A 30 2.65 1.24 19.67
CA ALA A 30 1.43 0.76 19.06
C ALA A 30 0.80 -0.22 20.06
N GLY A 31 0.25 0.33 21.15
CA GLY A 31 -0.79 -0.33 21.90
C GLY A 31 -1.93 -0.46 20.92
N GLU A 32 -2.32 -1.71 20.69
CA GLU A 32 -3.55 -2.11 20.03
C GLU A 32 -4.67 -1.17 20.49
N ARG A 33 -4.94 -0.11 19.71
CA ARG A 33 -6.18 0.63 19.87
C ARG A 33 -7.22 -0.31 19.30
N GLU A 34 -7.87 -1.08 20.17
CA GLU A 34 -9.15 -1.66 19.83
C GLU A 34 -9.97 -0.55 19.16
N PRO A 35 -10.41 -0.72 17.91
CA PRO A 35 -11.10 0.33 17.19
C PRO A 35 -12.34 0.70 18.01
N SER A 36 -12.38 1.92 18.53
CA SER A 36 -13.46 2.39 19.40
C SER A 36 -14.78 2.25 18.64
N ARG A 37 -15.66 1.36 19.11
CA ARG A 37 -17.00 1.14 18.55
C ARG A 37 -17.78 2.45 18.51
N LYS A 38 -18.54 2.68 17.44
CA LYS A 38 -19.21 3.96 17.17
C LYS A 38 -20.72 3.72 17.05
N ALA A 39 -21.52 4.64 17.58
CA ALA A 39 -22.98 4.57 17.42
C ALA A 39 -23.42 4.63 15.95
N PHE A 40 -22.66 5.36 15.13
CA PHE A 40 -22.88 5.49 13.70
C PHE A 40 -21.57 5.43 12.93
N TYR A 41 -21.65 4.92 11.71
CA TYR A 41 -20.54 4.78 10.78
C TYR A 41 -20.89 5.41 9.44
N GLY A 42 -19.96 6.16 8.86
CA GLY A 42 -19.92 6.44 7.43
C GLY A 42 -18.81 5.63 6.76
N ILE A 43 -18.60 5.86 5.46
CA ILE A 43 -17.54 5.19 4.69
C ILE A 43 -16.15 5.41 5.30
N ALA A 44 -15.89 6.61 5.85
CA ALA A 44 -14.60 6.94 6.44
C ALA A 44 -14.34 6.13 7.72
N GLU A 45 -15.36 6.00 8.57
CA GLU A 45 -15.28 5.28 9.83
C GLU A 45 -15.18 3.77 9.60
N ILE A 46 -15.89 3.23 8.60
CA ILE A 46 -15.77 1.83 8.19
C ILE A 46 -14.36 1.55 7.66
N ALA A 47 -13.83 2.44 6.82
CA ALA A 47 -12.48 2.31 6.30
C ALA A 47 -11.44 2.35 7.42
N GLU A 48 -11.59 3.25 8.39
CA GLU A 48 -10.74 3.31 9.58
C GLU A 48 -10.84 2.02 10.42
N ALA A 49 -12.06 1.55 10.71
CA ALA A 49 -12.28 0.34 11.50
C ALA A 49 -11.72 -0.93 10.84
N LEU A 50 -11.64 -0.95 9.51
CA LEU A 50 -11.06 -2.05 8.74
C LEU A 50 -9.57 -1.84 8.38
N GLY A 51 -8.97 -0.70 8.73
CA GLY A 51 -7.61 -0.34 8.27
C GLY A 51 -7.47 -0.28 6.74
N LEU A 52 -8.52 0.16 6.03
CA LEU A 52 -8.61 0.22 4.57
C LEU A 52 -8.64 1.67 4.05
N ASN A 53 -8.43 1.81 2.74
CA ASN A 53 -8.69 3.06 2.03
C ASN A 53 -10.20 3.28 1.83
N ARG A 54 -10.68 4.51 2.06
CA ARG A 54 -12.06 4.96 1.82
C ARG A 54 -12.57 4.66 0.41
N GLN A 55 -11.72 4.79 -0.61
CA GLN A 55 -12.08 4.50 -2.00
C GLN A 55 -12.43 3.02 -2.20
N LEU A 56 -11.73 2.11 -1.51
CA LEU A 56 -11.98 0.68 -1.58
C LEU A 56 -13.34 0.32 -0.97
N VAL A 57 -13.63 0.85 0.23
CA VAL A 57 -14.94 0.66 0.88
C VAL A 57 -16.08 1.24 0.02
N THR A 58 -15.85 2.40 -0.61
CA THR A 58 -16.80 2.97 -1.58
C THR A 58 -17.05 2.04 -2.76
N ALA A 59 -16.00 1.43 -3.30
CA ALA A 59 -16.11 0.48 -4.40
C ALA A 59 -16.85 -0.80 -3.98
N TRP A 60 -16.61 -1.30 -2.77
CA TRP A 60 -17.32 -2.46 -2.22
C TRP A 60 -18.82 -2.20 -2.10
N ARG A 61 -19.19 -1.05 -1.53
CA ARG A 61 -20.59 -0.62 -1.50
C ARG A 61 -21.19 -0.56 -2.90
N ARG A 62 -20.55 0.16 -3.82
CA ARG A 62 -21.06 0.35 -5.19
C ARG A 62 -21.28 -0.98 -5.93
N ARG A 63 -20.43 -1.96 -5.67
CA ARG A 63 -20.48 -3.29 -6.29
C ARG A 63 -21.30 -4.31 -5.49
N ARG A 64 -21.84 -3.92 -4.33
CA ARG A 64 -22.47 -4.82 -3.34
C ARG A 64 -21.63 -6.09 -3.09
N SER A 65 -20.32 -5.90 -2.97
CA SER A 65 -19.38 -7.00 -2.76
C SER A 65 -19.05 -7.17 -1.28
N HIS A 66 -18.41 -8.29 -0.94
CA HIS A 66 -17.98 -8.62 0.43
C HIS A 66 -19.12 -8.69 1.46
N GLY A 67 -20.37 -8.84 1.01
CA GLY A 67 -21.54 -8.93 1.89
C GLY A 67 -21.81 -7.66 2.70
N MET A 68 -21.33 -6.51 2.23
CA MET A 68 -21.52 -5.24 2.93
C MET A 68 -23.03 -4.94 3.10
N PRO A 69 -23.50 -4.65 4.33
CA PRO A 69 -24.90 -4.34 4.57
C PRO A 69 -25.31 -3.03 3.88
N GLU A 70 -26.58 -2.94 3.48
CA GLU A 70 -27.14 -1.68 2.98
C GLU A 70 -27.16 -0.62 4.10
N PRO A 71 -27.01 0.68 3.78
CA PRO A 71 -27.02 1.74 4.79
C PRO A 71 -28.39 1.90 5.43
N ASP A 72 -28.39 2.20 6.72
CA ASP A 72 -29.61 2.50 7.49
C ASP A 72 -30.25 3.83 7.08
N ALA A 73 -29.44 4.77 6.58
CA ALA A 73 -29.91 6.06 6.05
C ALA A 73 -28.98 6.60 4.96
N GLU A 74 -29.54 7.38 4.05
CA GLU A 74 -28.75 8.23 3.13
C GLU A 74 -28.93 9.70 3.48
N LEU A 75 -27.81 10.38 3.78
CA LEU A 75 -27.78 11.81 4.06
C LEU A 75 -27.16 12.57 2.89
N SER A 76 -27.32 13.90 2.88
CA SER A 76 -26.64 14.76 1.90
C SER A 76 -25.11 14.64 1.95
N SER A 77 -24.55 14.26 3.11
CA SER A 77 -23.12 14.00 3.29
C SER A 77 -22.69 12.57 2.91
N GLY A 78 -23.62 11.68 2.61
CA GLY A 78 -23.37 10.28 2.26
C GLY A 78 -24.08 9.27 3.17
N PRO A 79 -23.81 7.96 2.95
CA PRO A 79 -24.52 6.88 3.61
C PRO A 79 -24.08 6.71 5.06
N ILE A 80 -25.04 6.35 5.90
CA ILE A 80 -24.84 6.09 7.32
C ILE A 80 -25.37 4.71 7.70
N TRP A 81 -24.61 4.02 8.54
CA TRP A 81 -25.00 2.79 9.22
C TRP A 81 -25.04 3.02 10.74
N ARG A 82 -25.95 2.31 11.42
CA ARG A 82 -25.92 2.15 12.87
C ARG A 82 -24.84 1.14 13.24
N GLY A 83 -24.15 1.37 14.34
CA GLY A 83 -23.11 0.47 14.85
C GLY A 83 -23.62 -0.96 14.99
N GLU A 84 -24.81 -1.14 15.58
CA GLU A 84 -25.45 -2.46 15.76
C GLU A 84 -25.66 -3.25 14.46
N THR A 85 -25.77 -2.57 13.31
CA THR A 85 -25.99 -3.19 12.00
C THR A 85 -24.68 -3.52 11.30
N VAL A 86 -23.69 -2.63 11.37
CA VAL A 86 -22.46 -2.76 10.58
C VAL A 86 -21.30 -3.39 11.34
N GLU A 87 -21.24 -3.26 12.67
CA GLU A 87 -20.14 -3.80 13.47
C GLU A 87 -19.98 -5.33 13.36
N PRO A 88 -21.05 -6.16 13.39
CA PRO A 88 -20.90 -7.60 13.20
C PRO A 88 -20.28 -7.97 11.85
N TRP A 89 -20.58 -7.18 10.81
CA TRP A 89 -19.98 -7.36 9.49
C TRP A 89 -18.52 -6.87 9.46
N ILE A 90 -18.20 -5.75 10.13
CA ILE A 90 -16.82 -5.27 10.28
C ILE A 90 -15.97 -6.34 10.98
N ASP A 91 -16.48 -6.92 12.07
CA ASP A 91 -15.81 -7.98 12.82
C ASP A 91 -15.58 -9.21 11.91
N LEU A 92 -16.61 -9.70 11.21
CA LEU A 92 -16.47 -10.82 10.28
C LEU A 92 -15.44 -10.57 9.17
N VAL A 93 -15.41 -9.35 8.61
CA VAL A 93 -14.45 -8.99 7.55
C VAL A 93 -13.04 -8.87 8.12
N ARG A 94 -12.89 -8.35 9.33
CA ARG A 94 -11.60 -8.28 10.02
C ARG A 94 -11.08 -9.68 10.31
N ASP A 95 -11.88 -10.55 10.91
CA ASP A 95 -11.50 -11.93 11.24
C ASP A 95 -11.11 -12.71 9.97
N ARG A 96 -11.90 -12.59 8.89
CA ARG A 96 -11.55 -13.22 7.61
C ARG A 96 -10.21 -12.70 7.06
N ARG A 97 -9.95 -11.41 7.23
CA ARG A 97 -8.70 -10.81 6.76
C ARG A 97 -7.53 -11.20 7.65
N GLU A 98 -7.71 -11.30 8.95
CA GLU A 98 -6.69 -11.85 9.85
C GLU A 98 -6.38 -13.32 9.51
N ASP A 99 -7.40 -14.11 9.12
CA ASP A 99 -7.21 -15.47 8.62
C ASP A 99 -6.50 -15.54 7.25
N GLU A 100 -6.63 -14.51 6.42
CA GLU A 100 -6.05 -14.41 5.07
C GLU A 100 -4.68 -13.73 5.06
N ASP A 101 -4.44 -12.81 5.99
CA ASP A 101 -3.17 -12.13 6.22
C ASP A 101 -2.14 -13.13 6.74
N GLY A 102 -0.93 -13.07 6.19
CA GLY A 102 0.12 -14.03 6.51
C GLY A 102 -0.08 -15.41 5.88
N ARG A 103 -1.04 -15.60 4.95
CA ARG A 103 -1.07 -16.81 4.11
C ARG A 103 0.04 -16.80 3.07
N PRO A 104 0.67 -17.97 2.77
CA PRO A 104 1.66 -18.06 1.69
C PRO A 104 1.05 -17.63 0.36
N LEU A 105 1.83 -16.91 -0.44
CA LEU A 105 1.42 -16.51 -1.78
C LEU A 105 1.26 -17.75 -2.67
N SER A 106 0.17 -17.84 -3.43
CA SER A 106 0.01 -18.97 -4.35
C SER A 106 1.03 -18.89 -5.51
N PRO A 107 1.54 -20.03 -5.99
CA PRO A 107 2.42 -20.09 -7.16
C PRO A 107 1.83 -19.40 -8.40
N GLU A 108 0.51 -19.47 -8.60
CA GLU A 108 -0.17 -18.84 -9.73
C GLU A 108 -0.08 -17.31 -9.68
N VAL A 109 -0.21 -16.74 -8.48
CA VAL A 109 -0.08 -15.30 -8.26
C VAL A 109 1.35 -14.87 -8.49
N ALA A 110 2.33 -15.63 -8.00
CA ALA A 110 3.75 -15.37 -8.24
C ALA A 110 4.09 -15.37 -9.75
N LEU A 111 3.62 -16.35 -10.50
CA LEU A 111 3.79 -16.42 -11.95
C LEU A 111 3.05 -15.28 -12.68
N ARG A 112 1.87 -14.88 -12.19
CA ARG A 112 1.14 -13.72 -12.72
C ARG A 112 1.92 -12.42 -12.53
N ALA A 113 2.53 -12.20 -11.36
CA ALA A 113 3.41 -11.07 -11.11
C ALA A 113 4.61 -11.08 -12.07
N GLY A 114 5.25 -12.24 -12.25
CA GLY A 114 6.35 -12.42 -13.20
C GLY A 114 5.99 -12.03 -14.63
N ARG A 115 4.85 -12.54 -15.14
CA ARG A 115 4.37 -12.19 -16.49
C ARG A 115 4.07 -10.70 -16.65
N ARG A 116 3.45 -10.07 -15.64
CA ARG A 116 3.14 -8.63 -15.68
C ARG A 116 4.43 -7.80 -15.69
N MET A 117 5.45 -8.15 -14.92
CA MET A 117 6.74 -7.45 -14.93
C MET A 117 7.53 -7.65 -16.24
N LEU A 118 7.51 -8.86 -16.81
CA LEU A 118 8.10 -9.10 -18.14
C LEU A 118 7.43 -8.23 -19.22
N ARG A 119 6.10 -8.08 -19.16
CA ARG A 119 5.36 -7.21 -20.08
C ARG A 119 5.78 -5.74 -19.94
N ILE A 120 5.95 -5.24 -18.71
CA ILE A 120 6.44 -3.88 -18.46
C ILE A 120 7.85 -3.71 -19.00
N ALA A 121 8.76 -4.66 -18.72
CA ALA A 121 10.12 -4.63 -19.24
C ALA A 121 10.16 -4.60 -20.78
N ALA A 122 9.36 -5.44 -21.44
CA ALA A 122 9.25 -5.45 -22.89
C ALA A 122 8.81 -4.08 -23.44
N LEU A 123 7.77 -3.46 -22.85
CA LEU A 123 7.29 -2.14 -23.26
C LEU A 123 8.32 -1.03 -23.05
N LEU A 124 9.12 -1.11 -21.98
CA LEU A 124 10.19 -0.15 -21.70
C LEU A 124 11.36 -0.24 -22.68
N LEU A 125 11.54 -1.39 -23.36
CA LEU A 125 12.57 -1.59 -24.37
C LEU A 125 12.14 -1.14 -25.78
N GLU A 126 10.86 -0.82 -25.98
CA GLU A 126 10.35 -0.38 -27.28
C GLU A 126 10.84 1.02 -27.67
N GLN A 127 10.96 1.24 -28.98
CA GLN A 127 11.27 2.54 -29.57
C GLN A 127 10.30 2.83 -30.72
N PRO A 128 9.38 3.81 -30.57
CA PRO A 128 9.12 4.62 -29.38
C PRO A 128 8.38 3.84 -28.27
N ILE A 129 8.55 4.25 -27.00
CA ILE A 129 7.79 3.70 -25.88
C ILE A 129 6.31 4.04 -26.06
N ARG A 130 5.46 3.02 -26.12
CA ARG A 130 4.00 3.18 -26.22
C ARG A 130 3.40 3.48 -24.85
N MET A 131 3.46 4.74 -24.43
CA MET A 131 3.06 5.20 -23.08
C MET A 131 1.69 4.71 -22.61
N ARG A 132 0.69 4.66 -23.50
CA ARG A 132 -0.65 4.15 -23.15
C ARG A 132 -0.62 2.68 -22.70
N LEU A 133 0.14 1.84 -23.40
CA LEU A 133 0.27 0.42 -23.06
C LEU A 133 1.10 0.23 -21.79
N LEU A 134 2.12 1.07 -21.60
CA LEU A 134 2.93 1.08 -20.39
C LEU A 134 2.08 1.44 -19.17
N SER A 135 1.33 2.55 -19.20
CA SER A 135 0.43 2.95 -18.10
C SER A 135 -0.60 1.86 -17.78
N GLN A 136 -1.19 1.23 -18.80
CA GLN A 136 -2.10 0.11 -18.59
C GLN A 136 -1.41 -1.08 -17.91
N ALA A 137 -0.23 -1.48 -18.38
CA ALA A 137 0.51 -2.59 -17.80
C ALA A 137 0.95 -2.31 -16.35
N LEU A 138 1.31 -1.07 -16.03
CA LEU A 138 1.62 -0.62 -14.68
C LEU A 138 0.39 -0.71 -13.76
N ALA A 139 -0.76 -0.19 -14.21
CA ALA A 139 -2.01 -0.26 -13.46
C ALA A 139 -2.40 -1.72 -13.16
N GLU A 140 -2.35 -2.60 -14.18
CA GLU A 140 -2.58 -4.03 -14.01
C GLU A 140 -1.59 -4.63 -12.98
N ALA A 141 -0.29 -4.36 -13.09
CA ALA A 141 0.70 -4.91 -12.14
C ALA A 141 0.45 -4.45 -10.69
N ARG A 142 0.05 -3.20 -10.48
CA ARG A 142 -0.26 -2.65 -9.15
C ARG A 142 -1.44 -3.31 -8.46
N GLU A 143 -2.38 -3.91 -9.20
CA GLU A 143 -3.48 -4.69 -8.59
C GLU A 143 -2.98 -5.85 -7.71
N LEU A 144 -1.74 -6.32 -7.93
CA LEU A 144 -1.15 -7.40 -7.14
C LEU A 144 -0.49 -6.91 -5.84
N LEU A 145 -0.20 -5.61 -5.71
CA LEU A 145 0.52 -5.07 -4.55
C LEU A 145 -0.18 -5.39 -3.22
N PRO A 146 -1.50 -5.15 -3.05
CA PRO A 146 -2.16 -5.43 -1.77
C PRO A 146 -2.09 -6.90 -1.37
N LEU A 147 -2.26 -7.81 -2.34
CA LEU A 147 -2.21 -9.26 -2.12
C LEU A 147 -0.81 -9.73 -1.73
N VAL A 148 0.23 -9.15 -2.33
CA VAL A 148 1.63 -9.49 -2.05
C VAL A 148 2.09 -8.87 -0.73
N GLU A 149 1.55 -7.72 -0.35
CA GLU A 149 1.84 -7.04 0.91
C GLU A 149 1.21 -7.71 2.12
N SER A 150 0.04 -8.35 1.96
CA SER A 150 -0.61 -9.15 3.01
C SER A 150 -0.10 -10.59 3.11
N ALA A 151 0.61 -11.10 2.10
CA ALA A 151 1.11 -12.48 2.10
C ALA A 151 2.16 -12.76 3.18
N ALA A 152 2.34 -14.03 3.55
CA ALA A 152 3.33 -14.50 4.53
C ALA A 152 4.75 -14.00 4.24
N ASP A 153 5.60 -13.97 5.27
CA ASP A 153 7.03 -13.62 5.13
C ASP A 153 7.90 -14.81 4.66
N ASP A 154 7.40 -15.58 3.69
CA ASP A 154 8.09 -16.74 3.12
C ASP A 154 9.00 -16.36 1.92
N PRO A 155 9.94 -17.23 1.50
CA PRO A 155 10.88 -16.92 0.42
C PRO A 155 10.24 -16.56 -0.93
N LEU A 156 9.08 -17.15 -1.28
CA LEU A 156 8.38 -16.84 -2.53
C LEU A 156 7.75 -15.46 -2.44
N SER A 157 7.04 -15.17 -1.35
CA SER A 157 6.44 -13.86 -1.10
C SER A 157 7.48 -12.75 -1.07
N LYS A 158 8.65 -12.97 -0.45
CA LYS A 158 9.79 -12.04 -0.48
C LYS A 158 10.29 -11.77 -1.90
N ALA A 159 10.48 -12.82 -2.69
CA ALA A 159 10.95 -12.67 -4.07
C ALA A 159 9.94 -11.88 -4.93
N VAL A 160 8.63 -12.12 -4.77
CA VAL A 160 7.59 -11.37 -5.48
C VAL A 160 7.49 -9.92 -4.99
N ARG A 161 7.63 -9.66 -3.68
CA ARG A 161 7.71 -8.29 -3.12
C ARG A 161 8.88 -7.50 -3.71
N GLN A 162 10.04 -8.14 -3.82
CA GLN A 162 11.24 -7.56 -4.43
C GLN A 162 11.00 -7.26 -5.92
N LEU A 163 10.49 -8.24 -6.67
CA LEU A 163 10.18 -8.09 -8.09
C LEU A 163 9.23 -6.90 -8.38
N LEU A 164 8.23 -6.69 -7.53
CA LEU A 164 7.24 -5.60 -7.68
C LEU A 164 7.69 -4.27 -7.03
N SER A 165 8.87 -4.23 -6.40
CA SER A 165 9.36 -3.04 -5.70
C SER A 165 9.40 -1.75 -6.54
N PRO A 166 9.72 -1.76 -7.86
CA PRO A 166 9.75 -0.53 -8.66
C PRO A 166 8.37 0.14 -8.79
N LEU A 167 7.30 -0.61 -8.53
CA LEU A 167 5.92 -0.11 -8.61
C LEU A 167 5.52 0.66 -7.34
N ARG A 168 6.24 0.49 -6.23
CA ARG A 168 5.95 1.12 -4.93
C ARG A 168 6.48 2.55 -4.92
N GLY A 169 5.65 3.49 -5.37
CA GLY A 169 6.00 4.93 -5.39
C GLY A 169 6.11 5.52 -6.80
N THR A 170 5.94 4.70 -7.84
CA THR A 170 5.75 5.19 -9.20
C THR A 170 4.25 5.40 -9.43
N ASP A 171 3.85 6.54 -10.00
CA ASP A 171 2.48 6.78 -10.47
C ASP A 171 2.20 6.06 -11.81
N ASP A 172 1.03 6.24 -12.43
CA ASP A 172 0.69 5.65 -13.73
C ASP A 172 1.61 6.10 -14.89
N GLN A 173 2.41 7.14 -14.66
CA GLN A 173 3.44 7.62 -15.56
C GLN A 173 4.74 7.86 -14.77
N PRO A 174 5.81 7.10 -15.03
CA PRO A 174 7.10 7.34 -14.40
C PRO A 174 7.65 8.68 -14.88
N GLY A 175 7.98 9.58 -13.95
CA GLY A 175 8.57 10.89 -14.28
C GLY A 175 9.96 10.76 -14.92
N ASP A 176 10.78 9.81 -14.45
CA ASP A 176 12.07 9.44 -15.04
C ASP A 176 12.02 8.03 -15.62
N LEU A 177 11.71 7.93 -16.90
CA LEU A 177 11.65 6.65 -17.63
C LEU A 177 12.99 5.92 -17.69
N LYS A 178 14.12 6.63 -17.62
CA LYS A 178 15.45 6.01 -17.69
C LYS A 178 15.77 5.30 -16.38
N ALA A 179 15.59 5.99 -15.26
CA ALA A 179 15.76 5.40 -13.93
C ALA A 179 14.79 4.23 -13.72
N PHE A 180 13.51 4.44 -14.04
CA PHE A 180 12.48 3.40 -13.92
C PHE A 180 12.79 2.16 -14.77
N ARG A 181 13.29 2.35 -16.00
CA ARG A 181 13.75 1.24 -16.84
C ARG A 181 14.88 0.45 -16.19
N GLN A 182 15.87 1.12 -15.62
CA GLN A 182 17.01 0.44 -14.98
C GLN A 182 16.54 -0.41 -13.80
N GLU A 183 15.66 0.14 -12.98
CA GLU A 183 15.09 -0.54 -11.81
C GLU A 183 14.24 -1.76 -12.20
N VAL A 184 13.34 -1.61 -13.18
CA VAL A 184 12.53 -2.74 -13.68
C VAL A 184 13.42 -3.85 -14.23
N LEU A 185 14.44 -3.51 -15.02
CA LEU A 185 15.33 -4.51 -15.63
C LEU A 185 16.20 -5.23 -14.58
N SER A 186 16.64 -4.55 -13.51
CA SER A 186 17.39 -5.21 -12.43
C SER A 186 16.54 -6.21 -11.66
N GLU A 187 15.27 -5.89 -11.41
CA GLU A 187 14.37 -6.80 -10.69
C GLU A 187 13.90 -7.97 -11.55
N VAL A 188 13.67 -7.76 -12.85
CA VAL A 188 13.31 -8.82 -13.79
C VAL A 188 14.43 -9.87 -13.92
N ALA A 189 15.70 -9.47 -13.76
CA ALA A 189 16.83 -10.42 -13.73
C ALA A 189 16.72 -11.44 -12.57
N GLN A 190 15.95 -11.12 -11.52
CA GLN A 190 15.71 -11.99 -10.36
C GLN A 190 14.48 -12.89 -10.50
N LEU A 191 13.89 -13.01 -11.70
CA LEU A 191 12.70 -13.85 -11.93
C LEU A 191 12.96 -15.36 -11.82
N GLU A 192 14.17 -15.82 -12.12
CA GLU A 192 14.50 -17.25 -12.12
C GLU A 192 14.13 -17.94 -10.78
N PRO A 193 14.55 -17.41 -9.61
CA PRO A 193 14.14 -17.97 -8.32
C PRO A 193 12.63 -18.10 -8.11
N ILE A 194 11.83 -17.18 -8.67
CA ILE A 194 10.36 -17.20 -8.56
C ILE A 194 9.80 -18.33 -9.41
N VAL A 195 10.25 -18.44 -10.66
CA VAL A 195 9.80 -19.49 -11.58
C VAL A 195 10.17 -20.87 -11.05
N ARG A 196 11.38 -21.03 -10.52
CA ARG A 196 11.84 -22.32 -9.95
C ARG A 196 10.96 -22.77 -8.79
N ARG A 197 10.72 -21.89 -7.81
CA ARG A 197 9.88 -22.20 -6.63
C ARG A 197 8.41 -22.43 -6.99
N ALA A 198 7.90 -21.69 -7.97
CA ALA A 198 6.54 -21.90 -8.45
C ALA A 198 6.41 -23.26 -9.17
N ALA A 199 7.44 -23.67 -9.93
CA ALA A 199 7.46 -24.97 -10.62
C ALA A 199 7.54 -26.16 -9.65
N GLU A 200 8.28 -26.02 -8.54
CA GLU A 200 8.32 -27.02 -7.46
C GLU A 200 6.93 -27.30 -6.83
N SER A 201 5.99 -26.36 -6.99
CA SER A 201 4.63 -26.46 -6.46
C SER A 201 3.59 -26.94 -7.48
N LEU A 202 3.98 -27.19 -8.73
CA LEU A 202 3.08 -27.73 -9.75
C LEU A 202 2.91 -29.25 -9.57
N PRO A 203 1.69 -29.80 -9.73
CA PRO A 203 1.48 -31.24 -9.69
C PRO A 203 2.30 -31.93 -10.79
N HIS A 204 2.86 -33.11 -10.48
CA HIS A 204 3.58 -33.91 -11.47
C HIS A 204 2.65 -34.28 -12.64
N PRO A 205 3.11 -34.16 -13.89
CA PRO A 205 2.27 -34.37 -15.07
C PRO A 205 1.74 -35.80 -15.20
N GLU A 206 2.26 -36.77 -14.43
CA GLU A 206 1.87 -38.18 -14.48
C GLU A 206 0.61 -38.53 -13.66
N SER A 207 -0.03 -37.57 -12.97
CA SER A 207 -1.26 -37.83 -12.20
C SER A 207 -2.57 -37.55 -12.96
N ALA A 208 -2.50 -37.32 -14.28
CA ALA A 208 -3.66 -37.01 -15.13
C ALA A 208 -3.93 -38.09 -16.21
N GLY A 209 -3.54 -39.35 -15.95
CA GLY A 209 -3.81 -40.51 -16.79
C GLY A 209 -4.93 -41.39 -16.25
#